data_AF-A0A2U1ARL0-F1
#
_entry.id   AF-A0A2U1ARL0-F1
#
_cell.length_a   1.000
_cell.length_b   1.000
_cell.length_c   1.000
_cell.angle_alpha   90.00
_cell.angle_beta   90.00
_cell.angle_gamma   90.00
#
_symmetry.space_group_name_H-M   'P 1'
#
loop_
_entity.id
_entity.type
_entity.pdbx_description
1 polymer ?
#
loop_
_entity_poly.entity_id
_entity_poly.type
_entity_poly.pdbx_seq_one_letter_code
_entity_poly.pdbx_strand_id
1 'polypeptide(L)'
;MIKHLFLIREALSMRLCLIVLPLFFLTSTAWAQGLKEEWLRDFDTPPSGSGVMITSATDSEGNIYMAGFSEVGELASKRIVMVKYSPTGQLLWAFRNKEAYNRQIYHEETRDITIDHAGNVYVTGLISWRERNASEDSREATIIKLNAADGSQV
;
A
#
# COMPACT_ATOMS: atom_id res chain seq x y z
N MET A 1 -54.34 -51.19 3.07
CA MET A 1 -54.35 -49.78 3.53
C MET A 1 -53.10 -49.40 4.31
N ILE A 2 -52.61 -50.21 5.26
CA ILE A 2 -51.43 -49.89 6.11
C ILE A 2 -50.09 -49.82 5.32
N LYS A 3 -49.87 -50.68 4.32
CA LYS A 3 -48.64 -50.69 3.50
C LYS A 3 -48.44 -49.41 2.66
N HIS A 4 -49.52 -48.81 2.18
CA HIS A 4 -49.45 -47.57 1.39
C HIS A 4 -49.06 -46.36 2.26
N LEU A 5 -49.54 -46.30 3.50
CA LEU A 5 -49.21 -45.23 4.43
C LEU A 5 -47.72 -45.30 4.88
N PHE A 6 -47.17 -46.51 5.01
CA PHE A 6 -45.77 -46.75 5.34
C PHE A 6 -44.83 -46.26 4.23
N LEU A 7 -45.13 -46.61 2.97
CA LEU A 7 -44.32 -46.19 1.81
C LEU A 7 -44.31 -44.66 1.61
N ILE A 8 -45.43 -43.99 1.91
CA ILE A 8 -45.53 -42.52 1.83
C ILE A 8 -44.68 -41.85 2.91
N ARG A 9 -44.64 -42.40 4.13
CA ARG A 9 -43.82 -41.88 5.24
C ARG A 9 -42.32 -42.00 4.95
N GLU A 10 -41.88 -43.14 4.43
CA GLU A 10 -40.49 -43.39 3.99
C GLU A 10 -40.09 -42.44 2.86
N ALA A 11 -40.96 -42.27 1.85
CA ALA A 11 -40.71 -41.37 0.73
C ALA A 11 -40.65 -39.89 1.15
N LEU A 12 -41.46 -39.48 2.12
CA LEU A 12 -41.44 -38.10 2.65
C LEU A 12 -40.19 -37.84 3.50
N SER A 13 -39.79 -38.81 4.34
CA SER A 13 -38.55 -38.77 5.13
C SER A 13 -37.31 -38.65 4.23
N MET A 14 -37.26 -39.44 3.16
CA MET A 14 -36.16 -39.44 2.20
C MET A 14 -36.09 -38.12 1.40
N ARG A 15 -37.24 -37.54 1.01
CA ARG A 15 -37.31 -36.23 0.34
C ARG A 15 -36.92 -35.07 1.27
N LEU A 16 -37.27 -35.15 2.55
CA LEU A 16 -36.87 -34.15 3.55
C LEU A 16 -35.36 -34.19 3.76
N CYS A 17 -34.76 -35.38 3.81
CA CYS A 17 -33.31 -35.58 3.94
C CYS A 17 -32.54 -34.98 2.75
N LEU A 18 -33.05 -35.14 1.52
CA LEU A 18 -32.45 -34.59 0.30
C LEU A 18 -32.48 -33.06 0.21
N ILE A 19 -33.34 -32.38 0.98
CA ILE A 19 -33.42 -30.91 1.02
C ILE A 19 -32.63 -30.36 2.21
N VAL A 20 -32.73 -31.00 3.39
CA VAL A 20 -32.11 -30.51 4.62
C VAL A 20 -30.59 -30.71 4.63
N LEU A 21 -30.07 -31.82 4.06
CA LEU A 21 -28.62 -32.04 3.97
C LEU A 21 -27.89 -30.92 3.20
N PRO A 22 -28.27 -30.58 1.95
CA PRO A 22 -27.58 -29.52 1.22
C PRO A 22 -27.74 -28.14 1.87
N LEU A 23 -28.87 -27.85 2.54
CA LEU A 23 -29.06 -26.61 3.31
C LEU A 23 -28.12 -26.52 4.54
N PHE A 24 -27.81 -27.66 5.18
CA PHE A 24 -26.84 -27.73 6.27
C PHE A 24 -25.39 -27.53 5.76
N PHE A 25 -25.07 -28.01 4.55
CA PHE A 25 -23.78 -27.74 3.90
C PHE A 25 -23.66 -26.32 3.31
N LEU A 26 -24.77 -25.70 2.91
CA LEU A 26 -24.81 -24.31 2.43
C LEU A 26 -24.63 -23.28 3.56
N THR A 27 -25.01 -23.64 4.79
CA THR A 27 -24.85 -22.77 5.96
C THR A 27 -23.48 -22.93 6.62
N SER A 28 -22.81 -24.08 6.48
CA SER A 28 -21.47 -24.30 7.05
C SER A 28 -20.34 -23.61 6.26
N THR A 29 -20.52 -23.35 4.97
CA THR A 29 -19.57 -22.57 4.15
C THR A 29 -19.63 -21.06 4.42
N ALA A 30 -20.67 -20.58 5.11
CA ALA A 30 -20.79 -19.18 5.51
C ALA A 30 -19.94 -18.81 6.74
N TRP A 31 -19.35 -19.79 7.44
CA TRP A 31 -18.58 -19.60 8.68
C TRP A 31 -17.07 -19.80 8.51
N ALA A 32 -16.51 -19.38 7.38
CA ALA A 32 -15.06 -19.21 7.25
C ALA A 32 -14.71 -18.26 6.10
N GLN A 33 -15.23 -17.03 6.12
CA GLN A 33 -14.51 -15.94 5.48
C GLN A 33 -13.37 -15.53 6.43
N GLY A 34 -12.38 -16.41 6.55
CA GLY A 34 -11.12 -16.04 7.20
C GLY A 34 -10.51 -14.88 6.42
N LEU A 35 -9.89 -13.94 7.14
CA LEU A 35 -9.14 -12.86 6.50
C LEU A 35 -8.06 -13.50 5.62
N LYS A 36 -8.23 -13.45 4.31
CA LYS A 36 -7.23 -13.91 3.36
C LYS A 36 -6.40 -12.70 2.98
N GLU A 37 -5.12 -12.72 3.35
CA GLU A 37 -4.15 -11.76 2.83
C GLU A 37 -4.15 -11.84 1.30
N GLU A 38 -4.51 -10.75 0.61
CA GLU A 38 -4.47 -10.70 -0.85
C GLU A 38 -3.05 -10.50 -1.35
N TRP A 39 -2.29 -9.61 -0.71
CA TRP A 39 -0.87 -9.41 -0.95
C TRP A 39 -0.19 -8.71 0.23
N LEU A 40 1.08 -9.04 0.42
CA LEU A 40 2.04 -8.32 1.24
C LEU A 40 3.20 -7.86 0.33
N ARG A 41 3.57 -6.59 0.45
CA ARG A 41 4.74 -6.03 -0.22
C ARG A 41 5.62 -5.35 0.81
N ASP A 42 6.75 -6.00 1.08
CA ASP A 42 7.84 -5.34 1.79
C ASP A 42 8.41 -4.25 0.89
N PHE A 43 8.60 -3.07 1.45
CA PHE A 43 9.23 -1.98 0.75
C PHE A 43 10.75 -2.22 0.71
N ASP A 44 11.19 -3.04 -0.25
CA ASP A 44 12.60 -3.23 -0.55
C ASP A 44 13.13 -1.99 -1.27
N THR A 45 13.67 -1.03 -0.53
CA THR A 45 14.36 0.14 -1.08
C THR A 45 15.50 -0.28 -2.02
N PRO A 46 15.44 0.00 -3.34
CA PRO A 46 16.57 -0.28 -4.23
C PRO A 46 17.63 0.84 -4.16
N PRO A 47 18.92 0.50 -4.28
CA PRO A 47 19.74 -0.18 -3.28
C PRO A 47 20.40 0.85 -2.32
N SER A 48 20.51 0.51 -1.02
CA SER A 48 21.61 0.87 -0.09
C SER A 48 21.27 1.37 1.34
N GLY A 49 20.03 1.34 1.81
CA GLY A 49 19.79 1.71 3.22
C GLY A 49 18.39 1.41 3.75
N SER A 50 18.27 1.41 5.07
CA SER A 50 17.00 1.42 5.79
C SER A 50 16.13 2.58 5.31
N GLY A 51 14.82 2.36 5.23
CA GLY A 51 13.86 3.38 4.87
C GLY A 51 12.54 3.18 5.59
N VAL A 52 11.75 4.25 5.66
CA VAL A 52 10.43 4.23 6.29
C VAL A 52 9.45 4.95 5.37
N MET A 53 8.32 4.30 5.09
CA MET A 53 7.17 4.95 4.46
C MET A 53 6.34 5.65 5.54
N ILE A 54 6.01 6.92 5.30
CA ILE A 54 5.42 7.81 6.30
C ILE A 54 3.94 8.07 5.98
N THR A 55 3.62 8.26 4.70
CA THR A 55 2.28 8.64 4.27
C THR A 55 1.86 7.88 3.01
N SER A 56 0.56 7.82 2.77
CA SER A 56 -0.02 7.17 1.60
C SER A 56 -1.28 7.87 1.11
N ALA A 57 -1.60 7.67 -0.16
CA ALA A 57 -2.83 8.11 -0.81
C ALA A 57 -3.26 7.12 -1.88
N THR A 58 -4.50 7.20 -2.34
CA THR A 58 -5.02 6.39 -3.45
C THR A 58 -5.64 7.27 -4.51
N ASP A 59 -5.49 6.89 -5.78
CA ASP A 59 -6.22 7.53 -6.88
C ASP A 59 -7.58 6.88 -7.14
N SER A 60 -8.34 7.41 -8.10
CA SER A 60 -9.66 6.90 -8.48
C SER A 60 -9.65 5.52 -9.12
N GLU A 61 -8.49 5.04 -9.58
CA GLU A 61 -8.31 3.70 -10.13
C GLU A 61 -7.95 2.68 -9.03
N GLY A 62 -7.76 3.15 -7.79
CA GLY A 62 -7.34 2.34 -6.65
C GLY A 62 -5.84 2.08 -6.61
N ASN A 63 -5.03 2.77 -7.42
CA ASN A 63 -3.58 2.67 -7.26
C ASN A 63 -3.18 3.31 -5.93
N ILE A 64 -2.20 2.71 -5.28
CA ILE A 64 -1.72 3.10 -3.96
C ILE A 64 -0.39 3.82 -4.12
N TYR A 65 -0.32 5.03 -3.60
CA TYR A 65 0.89 5.84 -3.58
C TYR A 65 1.38 5.89 -2.15
N MET A 66 2.68 5.73 -1.96
CA MET A 66 3.29 5.85 -0.65
C MET A 66 4.51 6.75 -0.77
N ALA A 67 4.74 7.57 0.25
CA ALA A 67 5.90 8.45 0.33
C ALA A 67 6.58 8.36 1.70
N GLY A 68 7.89 8.51 1.71
CA GLY A 68 8.73 8.26 2.89
C GLY A 68 10.14 8.77 2.68
N PHE A 69 11.10 8.12 3.33
CA PHE A 69 12.52 8.34 3.05
C PHE A 69 13.30 7.02 3.00
N SER A 70 14.41 7.02 2.26
CA SER A 70 15.47 6.01 2.33
C SER A 70 16.76 6.67 2.76
N GLU A 71 17.53 6.00 3.61
CA GLU A 71 18.90 6.39 3.94
C GLU A 71 19.84 6.06 2.78
N VAL A 72 20.76 6.97 2.47
CA VAL A 72 21.74 6.82 1.40
C VAL A 72 23.13 7.25 1.85
N GLY A 73 24.14 6.53 1.36
CA GLY A 73 25.55 6.83 1.59
C GLY A 73 26.01 6.55 3.01
N GLU A 74 27.30 6.77 3.27
CA GLU A 74 27.95 6.43 4.54
C GLU A 74 27.50 7.30 5.72
N LEU A 75 26.93 8.48 5.45
CA LEU A 75 26.44 9.42 6.46
C LEU A 75 24.94 9.25 6.75
N ALA A 76 24.30 8.18 6.26
CA ALA A 76 22.87 7.90 6.44
C ALA A 76 21.98 9.13 6.13
N SER A 77 22.32 9.85 5.06
CA SER A 77 21.52 10.99 4.59
C SER A 77 20.16 10.50 4.16
N LYS A 78 19.08 11.21 4.52
CA LYS A 78 17.71 10.78 4.20
C LYS A 78 17.28 11.40 2.88
N ARG A 79 16.70 10.60 2.00
CA ARG A 79 16.15 11.04 0.71
C ARG A 79 14.70 10.67 0.60
N ILE A 80 13.87 11.59 0.11
CA ILE A 80 12.47 11.30 -0.15
C ILE A 80 12.38 10.17 -1.18
N VAL A 81 11.58 9.18 -0.86
CA VAL A 81 11.21 8.09 -1.77
C VAL A 81 9.70 8.04 -1.92
N MET A 82 9.27 7.69 -3.11
CA MET A 82 7.86 7.53 -3.45
C MET A 82 7.69 6.28 -4.30
N VAL A 83 6.57 5.59 -4.13
CA VAL A 83 6.20 4.44 -4.93
C VAL A 83 4.74 4.49 -5.29
N LYS A 84 4.42 3.90 -6.43
CA LYS A 84 3.05 3.61 -6.84
C LYS A 84 2.89 2.11 -7.04
N TYR A 85 1.87 1.54 -6.42
CA TYR A 85 1.42 0.17 -6.63
C TYR A 85 0.05 0.16 -7.30
N SER A 86 -0.20 -0.84 -8.13
CA SER A 86 -1.55 -1.17 -8.61
C SER A 86 -2.43 -1.66 -7.45
N PRO A 87 -3.77 -1.72 -7.60
CA PRO A 87 -4.66 -2.32 -6.61
C PRO A 87 -4.30 -3.76 -6.21
N THR A 88 -3.68 -4.52 -7.12
CA THR A 88 -3.25 -5.92 -6.91
C THR A 88 -1.84 -6.06 -6.31
N GLY A 89 -1.21 -4.95 -5.90
CA GLY A 89 0.12 -4.95 -5.29
C GLY A 89 1.30 -5.08 -6.26
N GLN A 90 1.12 -4.86 -7.57
CA GLN A 90 2.21 -4.73 -8.54
C GLN A 90 2.85 -3.34 -8.42
N LEU A 91 4.19 -3.26 -8.31
CA LEU A 91 4.92 -1.99 -8.38
C LEU A 91 4.80 -1.42 -9.80
N LEU A 92 4.22 -0.23 -9.93
CA LEU A 92 4.08 0.49 -11.20
C LEU A 92 5.27 1.39 -11.46
N TRP A 93 5.71 2.14 -10.44
CA TRP A 93 6.94 2.92 -10.49
C TRP A 93 7.48 3.22 -9.09
N ALA A 94 8.76 3.58 -9.04
CA ALA A 94 9.46 4.05 -7.85
C ALA A 94 10.29 5.29 -8.19
N PHE A 95 10.27 6.26 -7.29
CA PHE A 95 11.06 7.47 -7.36
C PHE A 95 11.90 7.61 -6.09
N ARG A 96 13.13 8.11 -6.24
CA ARG A 96 13.95 8.60 -5.15
C ARG A 96 14.48 9.96 -5.56
N ASN A 97 14.35 10.96 -4.69
CA ASN A 97 14.92 12.26 -4.97
C ASN A 97 16.45 12.14 -5.07
N LYS A 98 17.00 12.58 -6.20
CA LYS A 98 18.44 12.52 -6.50
C LYS A 98 19.10 13.88 -6.45
N GLU A 99 18.37 14.93 -6.09
CA GLU A 99 18.94 16.27 -6.00
C GLU A 99 20.18 16.28 -5.09
N ALA A 100 21.33 16.52 -5.71
CA ALA A 100 22.61 16.51 -5.05
C ALA A 100 22.84 17.86 -4.40
N TYR A 101 22.58 17.94 -3.10
CA TYR A 101 23.07 19.04 -2.30
C TYR A 101 24.52 18.75 -1.94
N ASN A 102 25.42 19.66 -2.29
CA ASN A 102 26.86 19.63 -1.99
C ASN A 102 27.17 19.82 -0.48
N ARG A 103 26.31 19.28 0.38
CA ARG A 103 26.25 19.54 1.82
C ARG A 103 26.65 18.29 2.60
N GLN A 104 27.29 18.49 3.75
CA GLN A 104 27.94 17.41 4.51
C GLN A 104 26.95 16.48 5.20
N ILE A 105 25.85 17.02 5.74
CA ILE A 105 24.72 16.25 6.30
C ILE A 105 23.47 16.82 5.66
N TYR A 106 22.63 15.94 5.13
CA TYR A 106 21.45 16.34 4.38
C TYR A 106 20.33 15.32 4.58
N HIS A 107 19.16 15.80 5.00
CA HIS A 107 18.00 14.96 5.27
C HIS A 107 16.76 15.54 4.60
N GLU A 108 15.98 14.67 3.99
CA GLU A 108 14.66 14.99 3.46
C GLU A 108 13.62 14.18 4.21
N GLU A 109 12.56 14.87 4.63
CA GLU A 109 11.42 14.29 5.31
C GLU A 109 10.16 14.53 4.49
N THR A 110 9.40 13.47 4.26
CA THR A 110 8.04 13.59 3.73
C THR A 110 7.09 13.99 4.86
N ARG A 111 6.15 14.92 4.57
CA ARG A 111 5.07 15.33 5.48
C ARG A 111 3.70 14.88 4.99
N ASP A 112 3.41 15.10 3.71
CA ASP A 112 2.11 14.75 3.15
C ASP A 112 2.20 14.45 1.65
N ILE A 113 1.21 13.74 1.14
CA ILE A 113 1.03 13.40 -0.27
C ILE A 113 -0.39 13.71 -0.71
N THR A 114 -0.54 14.36 -1.86
CA THR A 114 -1.84 14.57 -2.51
C THR A 114 -1.75 14.29 -4.00
N ILE A 115 -2.89 13.97 -4.60
CA ILE A 115 -2.99 13.57 -6.00
C ILE A 115 -4.03 14.48 -6.65
N ASP A 116 -3.67 15.12 -7.77
CA ASP A 116 -4.61 15.96 -8.52
C ASP A 116 -5.52 15.14 -9.44
N HIS A 117 -6.50 15.80 -10.07
CA HIS A 117 -7.45 15.15 -10.98
C HIS A 117 -6.81 14.59 -12.25
N ALA A 118 -5.59 15.02 -12.60
CA ALA A 118 -4.81 14.48 -13.70
C ALA A 118 -3.89 13.32 -13.24
N GLY A 119 -3.94 12.95 -11.97
CA GLY A 119 -3.13 11.90 -11.36
C GLY A 119 -1.73 12.36 -10.93
N ASN A 120 -1.36 13.63 -11.11
CA ASN A 120 -0.05 14.09 -10.68
C ASN A 120 0.04 14.05 -9.16
N VAL A 121 1.20 13.64 -8.70
CA VAL A 121 1.48 13.46 -7.28
C VAL A 121 2.21 14.68 -6.77
N TYR A 122 1.77 15.22 -5.65
CA TYR A 122 2.43 16.31 -4.95
C TYR A 122 2.82 15.81 -3.57
N VAL A 123 4.11 15.86 -3.28
CA VAL A 123 4.65 15.51 -1.96
C VAL A 123 5.23 16.74 -1.31
N THR A 124 4.80 17.03 -0.09
CA THR A 124 5.35 18.12 0.72
C THR A 124 6.30 17.55 1.75
N GLY A 125 7.29 18.35 2.12
CA GLY A 125 8.33 17.90 3.03
C GLY A 125 9.17 19.00 3.63
N LEU A 126 10.16 18.57 4.39
CA LEU A 126 11.21 19.43 4.90
C LEU A 126 12.56 18.90 4.41
N ILE A 127 13.40 19.82 3.99
CA ILE A 127 14.81 19.59 3.72
C ILE A 127 15.57 20.19 4.89
N SER A 128 16.47 19.42 5.51
CA SER A 128 17.37 19.92 6.53
C SER A 128 18.82 19.59 6.23
N TRP A 129 19.72 20.49 6.60
CA TRP A 129 21.14 20.27 6.45
C TRP A 129 21.94 21.00 7.52
N ARG A 130 23.17 20.53 7.72
CA ARG A 130 24.12 21.19 8.60
C ARG A 130 25.32 21.70 7.81
N GLU A 131 25.59 23.00 7.92
CA GLU A 131 26.81 23.59 7.38
C GLU A 131 28.02 23.26 8.27
N ARG A 132 29.22 23.24 7.69
CA ARG A 132 30.46 22.76 8.34
C ARG A 132 30.73 23.45 9.69
N ASN A 133 30.35 24.72 9.84
CA ASN A 133 30.63 25.54 11.01
C ASN A 133 29.35 26.01 11.74
N ALA A 134 28.19 25.45 11.40
CA ALA A 134 26.94 25.81 12.05
C ALA A 134 26.71 24.98 13.31
N SER A 135 26.20 25.63 14.36
CA SER A 135 25.74 24.97 15.59
C SER A 135 24.31 24.42 15.48
N GLU A 136 23.55 24.84 14.47
CA GLU A 136 22.15 24.48 14.26
C GLU A 136 21.92 23.98 12.83
N ASP A 137 20.89 23.15 12.67
CA ASP A 137 20.47 22.67 11.36
C ASP A 137 19.60 23.72 10.66
N SER A 138 19.92 24.01 9.40
CA SER A 138 19.07 24.79 8.52
C SER A 138 17.92 23.93 8.01
N ARG A 139 16.73 24.53 7.80
CA ARG A 139 15.54 23.84 7.31
C ARG A 139 14.80 24.66 6.27
N GLU A 140 14.34 24.00 5.21
CA GLU A 140 13.50 24.57 4.16
C GLU A 140 12.29 23.67 3.91
N ALA A 141 11.14 24.28 3.64
CA ALA A 141 9.99 23.56 3.14
C ALA A 141 10.19 23.22 1.66
N THR A 142 9.77 22.03 1.25
CA THR A 142 9.84 21.58 -0.14
C THR A 142 8.51 21.03 -0.61
N ILE A 143 8.28 21.13 -1.92
CA ILE A 143 7.21 20.44 -2.63
C ILE A 143 7.83 19.79 -3.88
N ILE A 144 7.57 18.49 -4.05
CA ILE A 144 7.97 17.72 -5.21
C ILE A 144 6.71 17.34 -5.97
N LYS A 145 6.65 17.69 -7.25
CA LYS A 145 5.60 17.25 -8.16
C LYS A 145 6.12 16.10 -9.01
N LEU A 146 5.40 15.00 -9.08
CA LEU A 146 5.66 13.88 -9.99
C LEU A 146 4.52 13.67 -10.98
N ASN A 147 4.89 13.18 -12.16
CA ASN A 147 3.97 12.67 -13.15
C ASN A 147 3.37 11.32 -12.72
N ALA A 148 2.07 11.16 -12.91
CA ALA A 148 1.31 9.96 -12.56
C ALA A 148 1.77 8.68 -13.28
N ALA A 149 2.18 8.84 -14.54
CA ALA A 149 2.39 7.75 -15.49
C ALA A 149 3.75 7.07 -15.27
N ASP A 150 4.79 7.85 -15.04
CA ASP A 150 6.17 7.35 -14.98
C ASP A 150 6.93 7.75 -13.69
N GLY A 151 6.32 8.54 -12.81
CA GLY A 151 6.96 8.99 -11.57
C GLY A 151 8.10 9.99 -11.81
N SER A 152 8.22 10.56 -13.01
CA SER A 152 9.21 11.60 -13.30
C SER A 152 8.86 12.92 -12.59
N GLN A 153 9.87 13.63 -12.10
CA GLN A 153 9.69 14.96 -11.51
C GLN A 153 9.39 15.99 -12.61
N VAL A 154 8.41 16.87 -12.36
CA VAL A 154 7.92 17.90 -13.31
C VAL A 154 8.21 19.30 -12.80
#